data_AF-T0MJ62-F1
#
_entry.id   AF-T0MJ62-F1
#
_cell.length_a   1.000
_cell.length_b   1.000
_cell.length_c   1.000
_cell.angle_alpha   90.00
_cell.angle_beta   90.00
_cell.angle_gamma   90.00
#
_symmetry.space_group_name_H-M   'P 1'
#
loop_
_entity.id
_entity.type
_entity.pdbx_description
1 polymer ?
#
loop_
_entity_poly.entity_id
_entity_poly.type
_entity_poly.pdbx_seq_one_letter_code
_entity_poly.pdbx_strand_id
1 'polypeptide(L)'
;MPKFILISIIVLSLQSWSSVNLEAVAQEEVPVLGYKIKVDYIRVEEEKGKKKEKKKKVQGELLAVSSDTLYVLSYDWLFAIEKASVRKVEVELSPSISGGLWVWTLVGTASTLSHGYFLFASAPVWLLVGSVTAASASSKSSKLKLREAELQFQWEDLRRFARYPQGLPPNFQPPK
;
A
#
# COMPACT_ATOMS: atom_id res chain seq x y z
N MET A 1 -24.96 -8.00 -57.26
CA MET A 1 -24.40 -9.01 -56.34
C MET A 1 -23.37 -8.35 -55.43
N PRO A 2 -23.29 -8.74 -54.15
CA PRO A 2 -22.99 -7.84 -53.02
C PRO A 2 -21.68 -8.18 -52.28
N LYS A 3 -21.28 -7.32 -51.33
CA LYS A 3 -20.94 -7.72 -49.96
C LYS A 3 -20.97 -6.51 -49.02
N PHE A 4 -21.87 -6.62 -48.04
CA PHE A 4 -22.04 -5.82 -46.85
C PHE A 4 -20.78 -5.84 -45.96
N ILE A 5 -20.54 -4.79 -45.16
CA ILE A 5 -20.48 -4.87 -43.70
C ILE A 5 -20.76 -3.48 -43.13
N LEU A 6 -21.85 -3.43 -42.38
CA LEU A 6 -22.33 -2.37 -41.49
C LEU A 6 -21.50 -2.46 -40.20
N ILE A 7 -20.95 -1.35 -39.69
CA ILE A 7 -20.72 -1.20 -38.25
C ILE A 7 -21.20 0.20 -37.87
N SER A 8 -22.48 0.25 -37.51
CA SER A 8 -23.12 1.32 -36.77
C SER A 8 -23.42 0.78 -35.36
N ILE A 9 -23.48 1.68 -34.39
CA ILE A 9 -24.03 1.52 -33.03
C ILE A 9 -23.08 0.94 -31.96
N ILE A 10 -22.41 1.81 -31.20
CA ILE A 10 -22.32 1.72 -29.72
C ILE A 10 -22.39 3.14 -29.13
N VAL A 11 -23.58 3.74 -29.18
CA VAL A 11 -24.00 4.83 -28.29
C VAL A 11 -25.43 4.48 -27.87
N LEU A 12 -25.58 3.72 -26.79
CA LEU A 12 -26.68 3.75 -25.81
C LEU A 12 -26.61 2.50 -24.88
N SER A 13 -26.95 2.72 -23.61
CA SER A 13 -27.21 1.74 -22.53
C SER A 13 -26.07 1.41 -21.55
N LEU A 14 -25.74 2.36 -20.68
CA LEU A 14 -25.34 2.05 -19.30
C LEU A 14 -26.11 2.95 -18.31
N GLN A 15 -27.43 3.00 -18.46
CA GLN A 15 -28.36 3.32 -17.38
C GLN A 15 -29.16 2.05 -17.09
N SER A 16 -28.54 1.08 -16.41
CA SER A 16 -29.27 0.12 -15.59
C SER A 16 -29.01 0.46 -14.14
N TRP A 17 -29.88 1.33 -13.63
CA TRP A 17 -30.17 1.43 -12.21
C TRP A 17 -30.70 0.06 -11.76
N SER A 18 -29.83 -0.81 -11.27
CA SER A 18 -30.25 -1.96 -10.49
C SER A 18 -30.21 -1.54 -9.03
N SER A 19 -31.40 -1.35 -8.46
CA SER A 19 -31.70 -1.25 -7.05
C SER A 19 -30.85 -2.25 -6.25
N VAL A 20 -29.78 -1.75 -5.65
CA VAL A 20 -29.04 -2.49 -4.63
C VAL A 20 -29.93 -2.50 -3.39
N ASN A 21 -30.47 -3.67 -3.06
CA ASN A 21 -31.17 -3.93 -1.81
C ASN A 21 -30.29 -3.44 -0.64
N LEU A 22 -30.71 -2.38 0.05
CA LEU A 22 -29.95 -1.73 1.13
C LEU A 22 -29.98 -2.51 2.47
N GLU A 23 -30.72 -3.61 2.57
CA GLU A 23 -31.00 -4.29 3.86
C GLU A 23 -30.19 -5.57 4.10
N ALA A 24 -29.26 -5.96 3.23
CA ALA A 24 -28.50 -7.20 3.39
C ALA A 24 -27.01 -7.10 3.04
N VAL A 25 -26.36 -5.96 3.33
CA VAL A 25 -24.90 -5.94 3.44
C VAL A 25 -24.53 -6.59 4.77
N ALA A 26 -24.50 -7.92 4.73
CA ALA A 26 -24.05 -8.79 5.80
C ALA A 26 -22.69 -8.29 6.34
N GLN A 27 -22.53 -8.38 7.67
CA GLN A 27 -21.35 -8.02 8.44
C GLN A 27 -20.13 -8.94 8.20
N GLU A 28 -20.04 -9.58 7.03
CA GLU A 28 -18.93 -10.41 6.60
C GLU A 28 -18.10 -9.65 5.55
N GLU A 29 -16.77 -9.66 5.73
CA GLU A 29 -15.75 -9.13 4.81
C GLU A 29 -15.36 -7.64 4.91
N VAL A 30 -15.21 -7.08 6.11
CA VAL A 30 -14.10 -6.13 6.30
C VAL A 30 -12.91 -6.94 6.81
N PRO A 31 -11.95 -7.35 5.95
CA PRO A 31 -10.64 -7.68 6.47
C PRO A 31 -10.11 -6.38 7.07
N VAL A 32 -10.14 -6.26 8.40
CA VAL A 32 -9.50 -5.16 9.11
C VAL A 32 -8.00 -5.42 9.01
N LEU A 33 -7.43 -5.30 7.80
CA LEU A 33 -6.00 -5.30 7.62
C LEU A 33 -5.45 -4.15 8.46
N GLY A 34 -4.40 -4.43 9.22
CA GLY A 34 -3.59 -3.41 9.83
C GLY A 34 -2.94 -2.53 8.77
N TYR A 35 -2.43 -1.39 9.20
CA TYR A 35 -1.72 -0.50 8.29
C TYR A 35 -0.38 -1.11 7.91
N LYS A 36 0.07 -0.83 6.67
CA LYS A 36 1.42 -1.17 6.25
C LYS A 36 2.42 -0.29 6.99
N ILE A 37 3.42 -0.91 7.57
CA ILE A 37 4.49 -0.22 8.29
C ILE A 37 5.86 -0.63 7.78
N LYS A 38 6.82 0.29 7.93
CA LYS A 38 8.24 0.05 7.79
C LYS A 38 8.90 0.31 9.13
N VAL A 39 9.68 -0.64 9.62
CA VAL A 39 10.35 -0.56 10.91
C VAL A 39 11.85 -0.70 10.70
N ASP A 40 12.59 0.30 11.16
CA ASP A 40 14.05 0.22 11.29
C ASP A 40 14.37 -0.11 12.76
N TYR A 41 15.12 -1.20 12.99
CA TYR A 41 15.45 -1.67 14.33
C TYR A 41 16.89 -2.20 14.41
N ILE A 42 17.43 -2.29 15.62
CA ILE A 42 18.77 -2.83 15.89
C ILE A 42 18.65 -4.25 16.41
N ARG A 43 19.30 -5.20 15.73
CA ARG A 43 19.42 -6.56 16.23
C ARG A 43 20.83 -6.78 16.74
N VAL A 44 20.95 -7.21 17.99
CA VAL A 44 22.23 -7.69 18.53
C VAL A 44 22.40 -9.13 18.05
N GLU A 45 23.45 -9.36 17.25
CA GLU A 45 23.86 -10.68 16.82
C GLU A 45 25.20 -11.01 17.47
N GLU A 46 25.35 -12.21 18.01
CA GLU A 46 26.62 -12.69 18.53
C GLU A 46 27.38 -13.39 17.40
N GLU A 47 28.55 -12.85 17.06
CA GLU A 47 29.40 -13.39 16.01
C GLU A 47 30.82 -13.59 16.57
N LYS A 48 31.24 -14.85 16.68
CA LYS A 48 32.57 -15.24 17.21
C LYS A 48 32.85 -14.67 18.62
N GLY A 49 31.86 -14.76 19.52
CA GLY A 49 31.98 -14.29 20.91
C GLY A 49 32.01 -12.76 21.08
N LYS A 50 31.75 -12.00 20.02
CA LYS A 50 31.58 -10.53 20.08
C LYS A 50 30.13 -10.18 19.74
N LYS A 51 29.48 -9.42 20.61
CA LYS A 51 28.17 -8.82 20.35
C LYS A 51 28.33 -7.71 19.31
N LYS A 52 27.62 -7.81 18.19
CA LYS A 52 27.57 -6.77 17.15
C LYS A 52 26.14 -6.31 16.98
N GLU A 53 25.96 -4.99 16.96
CA GLU A 53 24.70 -4.36 16.61
C GLU A 53 24.57 -4.26 15.08
N LYS A 54 23.51 -4.83 14.52
CA LYS A 54 23.19 -4.71 13.10
C LYS A 54 21.87 -3.96 12.93
N LYS A 55 21.87 -2.95 12.04
CA LYS A 55 20.65 -2.28 11.60
C LYS A 55 19.88 -3.21 10.66
N LYS A 56 18.63 -3.48 10.99
CA LYS A 56 17.70 -4.30 10.20
C LYS A 56 16.48 -3.47 9.82
N LYS A 57 15.81 -3.90 8.76
CA LYS A 57 14.58 -3.31 8.28
C LYS A 57 13.56 -4.40 8.05
N VAL A 58 12.32 -4.15 8.42
CA VAL A 58 11.19 -4.99 8.06
C VAL A 58 10.05 -4.12 7.56
N GLN A 59 9.38 -4.61 6.51
CA GLN A 59 8.19 -3.98 5.96
C GLN A 59 7.08 -5.01 5.94
N GLY A 60 5.91 -4.63 6.44
CA GLY A 60 4.79 -5.54 6.53
C GLY A 60 3.57 -4.85 7.10
N GLU A 61 2.61 -5.63 7.53
CA GLU A 61 1.41 -5.18 8.20
C GLU A 61 1.64 -5.11 9.72
N LEU A 62 1.17 -4.04 10.36
CA LEU A 62 1.14 -3.95 11.81
C LEU A 62 0.02 -4.84 12.36
N LEU A 63 0.37 -5.95 13.02
CA LEU A 63 -0.62 -6.82 13.64
C LEU A 63 -1.01 -6.36 15.04
N ALA A 64 -0.02 -6.05 15.88
CA ALA A 64 -0.25 -5.71 17.27
C ALA A 64 0.93 -4.92 17.87
N VAL A 65 0.63 -4.14 18.90
CA VAL A 65 1.62 -3.45 19.74
C VAL A 65 1.37 -3.84 21.20
N SER A 66 2.15 -4.79 21.70
CA SER A 66 2.08 -5.26 23.10
C SER A 66 2.81 -4.31 24.05
N SER A 67 3.12 -4.72 25.28
CA SER A 67 3.86 -3.90 26.25
C SER A 67 5.30 -3.65 25.79
N ASP A 68 6.07 -4.71 25.49
CA ASP A 68 7.46 -4.60 25.01
C ASP A 68 7.63 -4.87 23.51
N THR A 69 6.66 -5.52 22.87
CA THR A 69 6.86 -6.11 21.53
C THR A 69 5.99 -5.44 20.48
N LEU A 70 6.57 -5.26 19.29
CA LEU A 70 5.90 -4.84 18.06
C LEU A 70 5.79 -6.05 17.12
N TYR A 71 4.59 -6.39 16.69
CA TYR A 71 4.33 -7.54 15.81
C TYR A 71 4.04 -7.09 14.38
N VAL A 72 4.89 -7.53 13.45
CA VAL A 72 4.82 -7.17 12.02
C VAL A 72 4.67 -8.42 11.18
N LEU A 73 3.59 -8.52 10.40
CA LEU A 73 3.41 -9.59 9.42
C LEU A 73 4.04 -9.17 8.09
N SER A 74 5.12 -9.82 7.69
CA SER A 74 5.79 -9.55 6.41
C SER A 74 5.73 -10.80 5.55
N TYR A 75 4.99 -10.73 4.44
CA TYR A 75 4.63 -11.91 3.65
C TYR A 75 3.98 -12.96 4.56
N ASP A 76 4.53 -14.17 4.62
CA ASP A 76 4.05 -15.27 5.45
C ASP A 76 4.73 -15.34 6.83
N TRP A 77 5.64 -14.40 7.14
CA TRP A 77 6.44 -14.44 8.37
C TRP A 77 6.00 -13.40 9.39
N LEU A 78 5.81 -13.83 10.63
CA LEU A 78 5.61 -12.95 11.77
C LEU A 78 6.95 -12.52 12.37
N PHE A 79 7.17 -11.22 12.42
CA PHE A 79 8.30 -10.61 13.11
C PHE A 79 7.86 -10.04 14.45
N ALA A 80 8.40 -10.57 15.54
CA ALA A 80 8.32 -9.99 16.87
C ALA A 80 9.57 -9.15 17.13
N ILE A 81 9.39 -7.84 17.32
CA ILE A 81 10.48 -6.87 17.47
C ILE A 81 10.35 -6.20 18.83
N GLU A 82 11.41 -6.24 19.63
CA GLU A 82 11.46 -5.52 20.91
C GLU A 82 11.42 -4.00 20.65
N LYS A 83 10.49 -3.29 21.30
CA LYS A 83 10.31 -1.84 21.18
C LYS A 83 11.58 -1.06 21.50
N ALA A 84 12.36 -1.51 22.48
CA ALA A 84 13.62 -0.89 22.85
C ALA A 84 14.66 -0.88 21.71
N SER A 85 14.51 -1.83 20.77
CA SER A 85 15.38 -1.94 19.60
C SER A 85 14.92 -1.10 18.41
N VAL A 86 13.67 -0.59 18.44
CA VAL A 86 13.07 0.15 17.33
C VAL A 86 13.60 1.59 17.31
N ARG A 87 14.11 2.01 16.16
CA ARG A 87 14.66 3.36 15.94
C ARG A 87 13.74 4.25 15.12
N LYS A 88 12.92 3.63 14.26
CA LYS A 88 12.00 4.36 13.39
C LYS A 88 10.84 3.47 12.96
N VAL A 89 9.64 4.05 12.94
CA VAL A 89 8.43 3.45 12.38
C VAL A 89 7.84 4.41 11.36
N GLU A 90 7.58 3.94 10.15
CA GLU A 90 6.78 4.66 9.16
C GLU A 90 5.48 3.90 8.95
N VAL A 91 4.33 4.54 9.19
CA VAL A 91 3.00 4.00 8.89
C VAL A 91 2.51 4.60 7.58
N GLU A 92 2.16 3.76 6.63
CA GLU A 92 1.58 4.16 5.34
C GLU A 92 0.06 4.37 5.50
N LEU A 93 -0.36 5.63 5.65
CA LEU A 93 -1.77 6.00 5.87
C LEU A 93 -2.59 5.89 4.59
N SER A 94 -1.95 6.12 3.43
CA SER A 94 -2.58 5.94 2.13
C SER A 94 -1.54 5.48 1.11
N PRO A 95 -1.82 4.41 0.36
CA PRO A 95 -0.90 3.91 -0.65
C PRO A 95 -0.71 4.94 -1.77
N SER A 96 0.51 4.99 -2.33
CA SER A 96 0.76 5.79 -3.52
C SER A 96 0.03 5.20 -4.73
N ILE A 97 -0.72 6.03 -5.46
CA ILE A 97 -1.34 5.66 -6.75
C ILE A 97 -0.39 5.88 -7.94
N SER A 98 0.84 6.36 -7.71
CA SER A 98 1.78 6.74 -8.77
C SER A 98 2.09 5.61 -9.76
N GLY A 99 2.16 4.35 -9.30
CA GLY A 99 2.38 3.20 -10.17
C GLY A 99 1.24 3.00 -11.17
N GLY A 100 -0.01 3.11 -10.73
CA GLY A 100 -1.18 3.02 -11.62
C GLY A 100 -1.21 4.17 -12.63
N LEU A 101 -0.79 5.36 -12.22
CA LEU A 101 -0.67 6.53 -13.12
C LEU A 101 0.42 6.34 -14.18
N TRP A 102 1.54 5.70 -13.84
CA TRP A 102 2.56 5.34 -14.83
C TRP A 102 2.03 4.36 -15.87
N VAL A 103 1.29 3.33 -15.44
CA VAL A 103 0.64 2.38 -16.36
C VAL A 103 -0.32 3.12 -17.29
N TRP A 104 -1.18 3.98 -16.74
CA TRP A 104 -2.09 4.80 -17.56
C TRP A 104 -1.36 5.75 -18.50
N THR A 105 -0.25 6.34 -18.07
CA THR A 105 0.58 7.19 -18.92
C THR A 105 1.13 6.41 -20.11
N LEU A 106 1.61 5.18 -19.89
CA LEU A 106 2.10 4.32 -20.96
C LEU A 106 0.98 3.88 -21.89
N VAL A 107 -0.18 3.49 -21.36
CA VAL A 107 -1.37 3.13 -22.15
C VAL A 107 -1.84 4.31 -23.00
N GLY A 108 -1.93 5.51 -22.41
CA GLY A 108 -2.28 6.74 -23.11
C GLY A 108 -1.27 7.10 -24.18
N THR A 109 0.03 7.01 -23.87
CA THR A 109 1.10 7.23 -24.85
C THR A 109 1.03 6.22 -26.00
N ALA A 110 0.81 4.93 -25.73
CA ALA A 110 0.65 3.90 -26.75
C ALA A 110 -0.59 4.14 -27.62
N SER A 111 -1.69 4.62 -27.02
CA SER A 111 -2.90 5.00 -27.77
C SER A 111 -2.65 6.11 -28.79
N THR A 112 -1.60 6.92 -28.59
CA THR A 112 -1.24 7.99 -29.53
C THR A 112 -0.81 7.50 -30.90
N LEU A 113 -0.43 6.22 -31.03
CA LEU A 113 -0.18 5.59 -32.33
C LEU A 113 -1.40 5.68 -33.27
N SER A 114 -2.60 5.73 -32.71
CA SER A 114 -3.86 5.89 -33.46
C SER A 114 -4.06 7.30 -34.04
N HIS A 115 -3.23 8.28 -33.64
CA HIS A 115 -3.39 9.69 -34.05
C HIS A 115 -2.68 10.02 -35.38
N GLY A 116 -2.02 9.04 -36.01
CA GLY A 116 -1.29 9.25 -37.26
C GLY A 116 -0.19 10.31 -37.08
N TYR A 117 -0.05 11.26 -38.02
CA TYR A 117 1.00 12.29 -37.96
C TYR A 117 1.00 13.13 -36.66
N PHE A 118 -0.17 13.30 -36.02
CA PHE A 118 -0.26 14.03 -34.74
C PHE A 118 0.43 13.32 -33.57
N LEU A 119 0.83 12.05 -33.73
CA LEU A 119 1.53 11.28 -32.69
C LEU A 119 2.79 12.00 -32.17
N PHE A 120 3.51 12.73 -33.04
CA PHE A 120 4.72 13.46 -32.68
C PHE A 120 4.45 14.63 -31.73
N ALA A 121 3.21 15.13 -31.68
CA ALA A 121 2.78 16.13 -30.71
C ALA A 121 2.07 15.48 -29.51
N SER A 122 1.16 14.53 -29.74
CA SER A 122 0.36 13.94 -28.66
C SER A 122 1.15 13.00 -27.76
N ALA A 123 2.13 12.25 -28.28
CA ALA A 123 2.92 11.33 -27.46
C ALA A 123 3.80 12.08 -26.44
N PRO A 124 4.54 13.14 -26.81
CA PRO A 124 5.27 13.95 -25.82
C PRO A 124 4.34 14.62 -24.81
N VAL A 125 3.17 15.12 -25.22
CA VAL A 125 2.20 15.72 -24.28
C VAL A 125 1.70 14.70 -23.26
N TRP A 126 1.35 13.48 -23.69
CA TRP A 126 0.95 12.40 -22.78
C TRP A 126 2.07 12.03 -21.80
N LEU A 127 3.30 11.89 -22.29
CA LEU A 127 4.45 11.59 -21.44
C LEU A 127 4.72 12.71 -20.44
N LEU A 128 4.68 13.97 -20.85
CA LEU A 128 4.94 15.11 -19.98
C LEU A 128 3.88 15.23 -18.89
N VAL A 129 2.60 15.27 -19.27
CA VAL A 129 1.49 15.40 -18.32
C VAL A 129 1.46 14.19 -17.39
N GLY A 130 1.52 12.98 -17.94
CA GLY A 130 1.49 11.74 -17.17
C GLY A 130 2.66 11.62 -16.19
N SER A 131 3.87 11.98 -16.61
CA SER A 131 5.05 11.98 -15.72
C SER A 131 4.92 12.97 -14.57
N VAL A 132 4.47 14.20 -14.86
CA VAL A 132 4.26 15.23 -13.83
C VAL A 132 3.18 14.80 -12.83
N THR A 133 2.06 14.26 -13.33
CA THR A 133 0.98 13.75 -12.49
C THR A 133 1.44 12.56 -11.64
N ALA A 134 2.15 11.59 -12.21
CA ALA A 134 2.67 10.44 -11.47
C ALA A 134 3.71 10.84 -10.42
N ALA A 135 4.60 11.79 -10.75
CA ALA A 135 5.57 12.33 -9.80
C ALA A 135 4.90 13.07 -8.65
N SER A 136 3.89 13.90 -8.93
CA SER A 136 3.10 14.60 -7.92
C SER A 136 2.33 13.63 -7.01
N ALA A 137 1.76 12.56 -7.57
CA ALA A 137 1.08 11.54 -6.77
C ALA A 137 2.05 10.75 -5.88
N SER A 138 3.28 10.52 -6.35
CA SER A 138 4.32 9.82 -5.58
C SER A 138 4.71 10.57 -4.31
N SER A 139 4.82 11.91 -4.38
CA SER A 139 5.17 12.74 -3.22
C SER A 139 4.02 12.89 -2.22
N LYS A 140 2.78 12.61 -2.62
CA LYS A 140 1.58 12.71 -1.78
C LYS A 140 1.24 11.46 -0.97
N SER A 141 2.05 10.40 -1.01
CA SER A 141 1.84 9.26 -0.10
C SER A 141 1.86 9.74 1.36
N SER A 142 0.72 9.64 2.04
CA SER A 142 0.60 10.08 3.42
C SER A 142 1.25 9.04 4.33
N LYS A 143 2.32 9.45 5.02
CA LYS A 143 3.09 8.58 5.91
C LYS A 143 3.26 9.26 7.27
N LEU A 144 2.84 8.58 8.33
CA LEU A 144 3.20 8.96 9.69
C LEU A 144 4.61 8.44 9.96
N LYS A 145 5.56 9.33 10.25
CA LYS A 145 6.95 8.97 10.55
C LYS A 145 7.22 9.25 12.02
N LEU A 146 7.49 8.20 12.78
CA LEU A 146 7.88 8.27 14.18
C LEU A 146 9.35 7.87 14.29
N ARG A 147 10.19 8.73 14.88
CA ARG A 147 11.58 8.38 15.19
C ARG A 147 11.68 8.02 16.67
N GLU A 148 12.85 7.57 17.07
CA GLU A 148 13.12 7.06 18.41
C GLU A 148 12.64 7.97 19.55
N ALA A 149 12.84 9.29 19.44
CA ALA A 149 12.41 10.24 20.46
C ALA A 149 10.88 10.34 20.56
N GLU A 150 10.17 10.34 19.43
CA GLU A 150 8.71 10.42 19.40
C GLU A 150 8.05 9.09 19.79
N LEU A 151 8.70 7.95 19.49
CA LEU A 151 8.19 6.60 19.78
C LEU A 151 7.96 6.37 21.27
N GLN A 152 8.79 6.95 22.15
CA GLN A 152 8.69 6.77 23.60
C GLN A 152 7.31 7.18 24.16
N PHE A 153 6.64 8.14 23.51
CA PHE A 153 5.36 8.68 23.96
C PHE A 153 4.16 8.24 23.10
N GLN A 154 4.41 7.63 21.93
CA GLN A 154 3.38 7.36 20.91
C GLN A 154 3.14 5.87 20.62
N TRP A 155 3.62 4.98 21.50
CA TRP A 155 3.33 3.55 21.35
C TRP A 155 1.84 3.23 21.40
N GLU A 156 1.08 3.97 22.22
CA GLU A 156 -0.38 3.80 22.29
C GLU A 156 -1.06 4.28 21.01
N ASP A 157 -0.63 5.41 20.46
CA ASP A 157 -1.12 5.93 19.19
C ASP A 157 -0.79 5.00 18.01
N LEU A 158 0.22 4.15 18.11
CA LEU A 158 0.51 3.13 17.10
C LEU A 158 -0.52 1.98 17.12
N ARG A 159 -1.16 1.70 18.26
CA ARG A 159 -2.14 0.59 18.38
C ARG A 159 -3.35 0.78 17.48
N ARG A 160 -3.78 2.02 17.24
CA ARG A 160 -4.93 2.31 16.35
C ARG A 160 -4.69 1.90 14.90
N PHE A 161 -3.43 1.71 14.51
CA PHE A 161 -3.03 1.27 13.18
C PHE A 161 -2.81 -0.25 13.10
N ALA A 162 -2.95 -0.96 14.22
CA ALA A 162 -2.77 -2.40 14.28
C ALA A 162 -4.07 -3.15 13.92
N ARG A 163 -3.93 -4.32 13.30
CA ARG A 163 -5.05 -5.26 13.09
C ARG A 163 -5.73 -5.64 14.41
N TYR A 164 -4.94 -5.82 15.46
CA TYR A 164 -5.38 -6.14 16.81
C TYR A 164 -4.92 -5.08 17.81
N PRO A 165 -5.68 -3.97 17.99
CA PRO A 165 -5.31 -2.87 18.88
C PRO A 165 -5.16 -3.29 20.35
N GLN A 166 -5.91 -4.30 20.78
CA GLN A 166 -5.86 -4.85 22.14
C GLN A 166 -4.71 -5.86 22.36
N GLY A 167 -3.90 -6.11 21.33
CA GLY A 167 -2.88 -7.17 21.32
C GLY A 167 -3.35 -8.44 20.61
N LEU A 168 -2.41 -9.37 20.38
CA LEU A 168 -2.72 -10.65 19.74
C LEU A 168 -3.66 -11.48 20.64
N PRO A 169 -4.63 -12.21 20.05
CA PRO A 169 -5.51 -13.07 20.82
C PRO A 169 -4.73 -14.20 21.51
N PRO A 170 -5.21 -14.72 22.66
CA PRO A 170 -4.47 -15.64 23.53
C PRO A 170 -4.09 -17.00 22.91
N ASN A 171 -4.56 -17.32 21.69
CA ASN A 171 -4.22 -18.55 20.96
C ASN A 171 -3.69 -18.29 19.54
N PHE A 172 -3.15 -17.10 19.27
CA PHE A 172 -2.65 -16.76 17.94
C PHE A 172 -1.45 -17.64 17.56
N GLN A 173 -1.59 -18.37 16.46
CA GLN A 173 -0.49 -19.09 15.82
C GLN A 173 -0.17 -18.39 14.50
N PRO A 174 1.07 -17.95 14.27
CA PRO A 174 1.44 -17.41 12.97
C PRO A 174 1.28 -18.49 11.89
N PRO A 175 0.93 -18.12 10.64
CA PRO A 175 1.03 -19.04 9.52
C PRO A 175 2.46 -19.60 9.44
N LYS A 176 2.58 -20.90 9.12
CA LYS A 176 3.86 -21.61 9.00
C LYS A 176 4.57 -21.28 7.70
#